data_AF-A0A245ZV93-F1
#
_entry.id   AF-A0A245ZV93-F1
#
_cell.length_a   1.000
_cell.length_b   1.000
_cell.length_c   1.000
_cell.angle_alpha   90.00
_cell.angle_beta   90.00
_cell.angle_gamma   90.00
#
_symmetry.space_group_name_H-M   'P 1'
#
loop_
_entity.id
_entity.type
_entity.pdbx_description
1 polymer ?
#
loop_
_entity_poly.entity_id
_entity_poly.type
_entity_poly.pdbx_seq_one_letter_code
_entity_poly.pdbx_strand_id
1 'polypeptide(L)'
;MTHTTNVASAEREFAEDLKCLSAGELRKKYRGEASCHANMKRRAKQGLCEVDPAWDQFRGFLADMGPRLIPNGSIERIDNSNRRYGPALCRWATKAEQTRNRANTRWANYNGERVTVGELAERLGTPYSTLHSALERGQTAEEVARRLASKNAGSGLYTPPWADTTERQMAVQREYALWLKTVKRPDRRKLVSREVFSIIVAAKMFVSARRRLEQMGIHEIVPDEENDFNARAAKELRIVREALSWAQDAGRALAAADLRLAARLYPFNEADLVRRAEFYEWFTAPIDI
;
A
#
# COMPACT_ATOMS: atom_id res chain seq x y z
N MET A 1 2.83 10.01 -34.04
CA MET A 1 2.43 9.27 -35.27
C MET A 1 2.55 7.74 -35.12
N THR A 2 3.29 7.20 -34.15
CA THR A 2 3.48 5.74 -33.95
C THR A 2 2.37 5.02 -33.18
N HIS A 3 1.60 5.72 -32.34
CA HIS A 3 0.51 5.11 -31.56
C HIS A 3 -0.72 4.80 -32.43
N THR A 4 -1.05 5.69 -33.37
CA THR A 4 -2.20 5.57 -34.29
C THR A 4 -2.03 4.42 -35.29
N THR A 5 -0.81 4.18 -35.78
CA THR A 5 -0.52 3.09 -36.73
C THR A 5 -0.63 1.70 -36.09
N ASN A 6 -0.34 1.59 -34.80
CA ASN A 6 -0.36 0.31 -34.08
C ASN A 6 -1.80 -0.11 -33.71
N VAL A 7 -2.65 0.84 -33.29
CA VAL A 7 -4.07 0.60 -33.02
C VAL A 7 -4.81 0.15 -34.29
N ALA A 8 -4.59 0.84 -35.41
CA ALA A 8 -5.18 0.49 -36.69
C ALA A 8 -4.69 -0.88 -37.24
N SER A 9 -3.54 -1.38 -36.77
CA SER A 9 -3.06 -2.72 -37.10
C SER A 9 -3.75 -3.79 -36.26
N ALA A 10 -3.92 -3.54 -34.95
CA ALA A 10 -4.59 -4.46 -34.03
C ALA A 10 -6.08 -4.61 -34.34
N GLU A 11 -6.75 -3.52 -34.72
CA GLU A 11 -8.16 -3.54 -35.14
C GLU A 11 -8.35 -4.36 -36.44
N ARG A 12 -7.41 -4.24 -37.38
CA ARG A 12 -7.40 -5.04 -38.61
C ARG A 12 -7.16 -6.52 -38.34
N GLU A 13 -6.19 -6.84 -37.47
CA GLU A 13 -5.94 -8.22 -37.05
C GLU A 13 -7.18 -8.84 -36.40
N PHE A 14 -7.80 -8.12 -35.46
CA PHE A 14 -9.03 -8.56 -34.80
C PHE A 14 -10.19 -8.80 -35.79
N ALA A 15 -10.38 -7.89 -36.75
CA ALA A 15 -11.41 -8.04 -37.77
C ALA A 15 -11.16 -9.28 -38.66
N GLU A 16 -9.91 -9.57 -39.00
CA GLU A 16 -9.54 -10.77 -39.75
C GLU A 16 -9.69 -12.04 -38.91
N ASP A 17 -9.31 -12.02 -37.63
CA ASP A 17 -9.54 -13.14 -36.73
C ASP A 17 -11.03 -13.50 -36.65
N LEU A 18 -11.88 -12.48 -36.50
CA LEU A 18 -13.34 -12.64 -36.46
C LEU A 18 -13.93 -13.19 -37.75
N LYS A 19 -13.27 -13.08 -38.90
CA LYS A 19 -13.72 -13.68 -40.16
C LYS A 19 -13.17 -15.09 -40.28
N CYS A 20 -11.86 -15.24 -40.14
CA CYS A 20 -11.08 -16.37 -40.64
C CYS A 20 -10.87 -17.49 -39.62
N LEU A 21 -10.81 -17.19 -38.31
CA LEU A 21 -10.52 -18.21 -37.30
C LEU A 21 -11.76 -19.04 -36.94
N SER A 22 -11.63 -20.37 -36.85
CA SER A 22 -12.69 -21.23 -36.35
C SER A 22 -13.12 -20.85 -34.92
N ALA A 23 -14.30 -21.32 -34.49
CA ALA A 23 -14.79 -21.06 -33.14
C ALA A 23 -13.81 -21.54 -32.04
N GLY A 24 -13.11 -22.66 -32.28
CA GLY A 24 -12.10 -23.20 -31.35
C GLY A 24 -10.86 -22.31 -31.28
N GLU A 25 -10.38 -21.82 -32.43
CA GLU A 25 -9.21 -20.93 -32.51
C GLU A 25 -9.49 -19.58 -31.87
N LEU A 26 -10.67 -18.99 -32.11
CA LEU A 26 -11.09 -17.76 -31.45
C LEU A 26 -11.07 -17.90 -29.92
N ARG A 27 -11.62 -19.00 -29.37
CA ARG A 27 -11.62 -19.23 -27.92
C ARG A 27 -10.20 -19.43 -27.37
N LYS A 28 -9.30 -20.01 -28.15
CA LYS A 28 -7.90 -20.22 -27.76
C LYS A 28 -7.12 -18.91 -27.73
N LYS A 29 -7.30 -18.05 -28.75
CA LYS A 29 -6.66 -16.73 -28.87
C LYS A 29 -7.21 -15.75 -27.82
N TYR A 30 -8.53 -15.66 -27.68
CA TYR A 30 -9.24 -14.77 -26.76
C TYR A 30 -9.73 -15.50 -25.49
N ARG A 31 -8.79 -16.12 -24.76
CA ARG A 31 -9.12 -17.02 -23.65
C ARG A 31 -9.86 -16.32 -22.50
N GLY A 32 -9.50 -15.08 -22.19
CA GLY A 32 -10.12 -14.32 -21.10
C GLY A 32 -11.58 -13.98 -21.38
N GLU A 33 -11.84 -13.57 -22.62
CA GLU A 33 -13.13 -13.24 -23.19
C GLU A 33 -14.00 -14.50 -23.27
N ALA A 34 -13.43 -15.62 -23.76
CA ALA A 34 -14.10 -16.91 -23.82
C ALA A 34 -14.51 -17.43 -22.44
N SER A 35 -13.69 -17.19 -21.41
CA SER A 35 -14.02 -17.51 -20.02
C SER A 35 -15.18 -16.64 -19.51
N CYS A 36 -15.19 -15.35 -19.81
CA CYS A 36 -16.29 -14.45 -19.45
C CYS A 36 -17.61 -14.86 -20.12
N HIS A 37 -17.56 -15.18 -21.42
CA HIS A 37 -18.71 -15.69 -22.19
C HIS A 37 -19.28 -16.97 -21.56
N ALA A 38 -18.42 -17.94 -21.26
CA ALA A 38 -18.83 -19.20 -20.64
C ALA A 38 -19.47 -18.99 -19.26
N ASN A 39 -18.89 -18.14 -18.41
CA ASN A 39 -19.43 -17.82 -17.10
C ASN A 39 -20.80 -17.13 -17.18
N MET A 40 -20.97 -16.21 -18.13
CA MET A 40 -22.25 -15.54 -18.40
C MET A 40 -23.32 -16.56 -18.83
N LYS A 41 -23.04 -17.41 -19.82
CA LYS A 41 -23.99 -18.46 -20.26
C LYS A 41 -24.36 -19.43 -19.13
N ARG A 42 -23.40 -19.80 -18.28
CA ARG A 42 -23.66 -20.63 -17.10
C ARG A 42 -24.66 -19.98 -16.14
N ARG A 43 -24.49 -18.68 -15.85
CA ARG A 43 -25.41 -17.92 -14.99
C ARG A 43 -26.81 -17.80 -15.61
N ALA A 44 -26.88 -17.62 -16.92
CA ALA A 44 -28.15 -17.59 -17.65
C ALA A 44 -28.89 -18.93 -17.56
N LYS A 45 -28.17 -20.05 -17.74
CA LYS A 45 -28.73 -21.41 -17.56
C LYS A 45 -29.25 -21.66 -16.14
N GLN A 46 -28.70 -20.96 -15.14
CA GLN A 46 -29.15 -21.00 -13.75
C GLN A 46 -30.32 -20.04 -13.46
N GLY A 47 -30.84 -19.32 -14.45
CA GLY A 47 -31.93 -18.35 -14.28
C GLY A 47 -31.53 -17.05 -13.57
N LEU A 48 -30.23 -16.80 -13.41
CA LEU A 48 -29.73 -15.62 -12.68
C LEU A 48 -29.74 -14.35 -13.53
N CYS A 49 -29.62 -14.48 -14.85
CA CYS A 49 -29.59 -13.38 -15.80
C CYS A 49 -30.16 -13.79 -17.16
N GLU A 50 -30.45 -12.81 -17.99
CA GLU A 50 -30.79 -13.01 -19.41
C GLU A 50 -29.57 -12.69 -20.27
N VAL A 51 -29.49 -13.30 -21.45
CA VAL A 51 -28.42 -13.07 -22.42
C VAL A 51 -29.07 -12.84 -23.78
N ASP A 52 -28.62 -11.81 -24.48
CA ASP A 52 -29.07 -11.54 -25.83
C ASP A 52 -28.79 -12.74 -26.77
N PRO A 53 -29.74 -13.16 -27.62
CA PRO A 53 -29.54 -14.27 -28.54
C PRO A 53 -28.31 -14.12 -29.45
N ALA A 54 -27.92 -12.88 -29.81
CA ALA A 54 -26.72 -12.62 -30.60
C ALA A 54 -25.43 -13.12 -29.90
N TRP A 55 -25.48 -13.24 -28.57
CA TRP A 55 -24.36 -13.68 -27.74
C TRP A 55 -24.42 -15.16 -27.38
N ASP A 56 -25.33 -15.94 -27.96
CA ASP A 56 -25.36 -17.39 -27.75
C ASP A 56 -24.04 -18.04 -28.21
N GLN A 57 -23.53 -17.58 -29.35
CA GLN A 57 -22.25 -18.00 -29.91
C GLN A 57 -21.12 -17.03 -29.51
N PHE A 58 -19.93 -17.58 -29.23
CA PHE A 58 -18.79 -16.78 -28.76
C PHE A 58 -18.36 -15.71 -29.76
N ARG A 59 -18.46 -15.98 -31.07
CA ARG A 59 -18.09 -15.02 -32.12
C ARG A 59 -18.97 -13.77 -32.07
N GLY A 60 -20.29 -13.92 -31.89
CA GLY A 60 -21.20 -12.77 -31.76
C GLY A 60 -20.89 -11.93 -30.52
N PHE A 61 -20.72 -12.60 -29.38
CA PHE A 61 -20.25 -11.96 -28.14
C PHE A 61 -18.95 -11.16 -28.33
N LEU A 62 -17.95 -11.78 -28.97
CA LEU A 62 -16.63 -11.17 -29.16
C LEU A 62 -16.70 -10.00 -30.16
N ALA A 63 -17.52 -10.11 -31.21
CA ALA A 63 -17.71 -9.04 -32.20
C ALA A 63 -18.26 -7.75 -31.55
N ASP A 64 -19.20 -7.88 -30.61
CA ASP A 64 -19.78 -6.72 -29.95
C ASP A 64 -18.91 -6.18 -28.81
N MET A 65 -18.27 -7.05 -28.01
CA MET A 65 -17.47 -6.64 -26.86
C MET A 65 -16.04 -6.21 -27.22
N GLY A 66 -15.52 -6.68 -28.34
CA GLY A 66 -14.12 -6.53 -28.72
C GLY A 66 -13.15 -7.26 -27.77
N PRO A 67 -11.84 -7.15 -28.05
CA PRO A 67 -10.81 -7.71 -27.18
C PRO A 67 -10.79 -7.00 -25.82
N ARG A 68 -10.52 -7.76 -24.76
CA ARG A 68 -10.39 -7.23 -23.41
C ARG A 68 -9.04 -6.55 -23.25
N LEU A 69 -9.04 -5.22 -23.34
CA LEU A 69 -7.85 -4.39 -23.19
C LEU A 69 -7.40 -4.20 -21.73
N ILE A 70 -8.27 -4.52 -20.76
CA ILE A 70 -8.00 -4.37 -19.32
C ILE A 70 -7.45 -5.68 -18.75
N PRO A 71 -6.21 -5.72 -18.22
CA PRO A 71 -5.67 -6.91 -17.57
C PRO A 71 -6.57 -7.37 -16.42
N ASN A 72 -6.92 -8.66 -16.41
CA ASN A 72 -7.83 -9.26 -15.42
C ASN A 72 -9.22 -8.60 -15.33
N GLY A 73 -9.60 -7.78 -16.33
CA GLY A 73 -10.96 -7.28 -16.45
C GLY A 73 -11.94 -8.43 -16.70
N SER A 74 -13.20 -8.21 -16.37
CA SER A 74 -14.28 -9.10 -16.78
C SER A 74 -15.49 -8.30 -17.23
N ILE A 75 -16.46 -8.99 -17.80
CA ILE A 75 -17.68 -8.40 -18.29
C ILE A 75 -18.52 -7.83 -17.16
N GLU A 76 -18.97 -6.59 -17.31
CA GLU A 76 -19.82 -5.88 -16.37
C GLU A 76 -20.99 -5.24 -17.12
N ARG A 77 -22.18 -5.22 -16.50
CA ARG A 77 -23.34 -4.51 -17.04
C ARG A 77 -23.19 -3.01 -16.74
N ILE A 78 -23.46 -2.18 -17.74
CA ILE A 78 -23.39 -0.72 -17.59
C ILE A 78 -24.39 -0.25 -16.53
N ASP A 79 -25.60 -0.80 -16.58
CA ASP A 79 -26.62 -0.65 -15.54
C ASP A 79 -26.78 -1.97 -14.80
N ASN A 80 -26.47 -2.00 -13.49
CA ASN A 80 -26.56 -3.23 -12.70
C ASN A 80 -28.01 -3.69 -12.49
N SER A 81 -28.97 -2.77 -12.51
CA SER A 81 -30.39 -3.06 -12.28
C SER A 81 -31.00 -3.87 -13.43
N ASN A 82 -30.42 -3.73 -14.63
CA ASN A 82 -30.74 -4.56 -15.76
C ASN A 82 -30.16 -5.97 -15.58
N ARG A 83 -31.01 -7.00 -15.68
CA ARG A 83 -30.60 -8.40 -15.57
C ARG A 83 -30.06 -8.99 -16.86
N ARG A 84 -30.21 -8.31 -18.00
CA ARG A 84 -29.79 -8.75 -19.33
C ARG A 84 -28.35 -8.38 -19.64
N TYR A 85 -27.62 -9.32 -20.22
CA TYR A 85 -26.36 -9.10 -20.92
C TYR A 85 -26.61 -8.95 -22.42
N GLY A 86 -25.96 -7.99 -23.07
CA GLY A 86 -26.09 -7.80 -24.51
C GLY A 86 -25.25 -6.65 -25.07
N PRO A 87 -25.31 -6.47 -26.39
CA PRO A 87 -24.64 -5.36 -27.08
C PRO A 87 -25.07 -4.02 -26.49
N ALA A 88 -24.12 -3.10 -26.33
CA ALA A 88 -24.31 -1.77 -25.72
C ALA A 88 -24.85 -1.76 -24.27
N LEU A 89 -25.12 -2.92 -23.65
CA LEU A 89 -25.53 -3.04 -22.24
C LEU A 89 -24.35 -3.38 -21.32
N CYS A 90 -23.21 -3.75 -21.90
CA CYS A 90 -22.09 -4.33 -21.20
C CYS A 90 -20.77 -3.68 -21.63
N ARG A 91 -19.79 -3.74 -20.73
CA ARG A 91 -18.43 -3.25 -20.96
C ARG A 91 -17.40 -4.13 -20.25
N TRP A 92 -16.15 -4.04 -20.66
CA TRP A 92 -15.04 -4.54 -19.86
C TRP A 92 -14.82 -3.62 -18.65
N ALA A 93 -14.70 -4.21 -17.46
CA ALA A 93 -14.47 -3.45 -16.24
C ALA A 93 -13.47 -4.16 -15.31
N THR A 94 -12.73 -3.36 -14.54
CA THR A 94 -11.87 -3.81 -13.46
C THR A 94 -12.69 -4.30 -12.26
N LYS A 95 -12.09 -5.12 -11.40
CA LYS A 95 -12.71 -5.56 -10.14
C LYS A 95 -13.16 -4.39 -9.26
N ALA A 96 -12.43 -3.28 -9.27
CA ALA A 96 -12.78 -2.06 -8.54
C ALA A 96 -14.05 -1.41 -9.10
N GLU A 97 -14.13 -1.22 -10.41
CA GLU A 97 -15.32 -0.68 -11.07
C GLU A 97 -16.55 -1.57 -10.86
N GLN A 98 -16.41 -2.89 -11.00
CA GLN A 98 -17.51 -3.82 -10.75
C GLN A 98 -17.98 -3.76 -9.31
N THR A 99 -17.06 -3.62 -8.35
CA THR A 99 -17.41 -3.46 -6.94
C THR A 99 -18.20 -2.17 -6.75
N ARG A 100 -17.73 -1.04 -7.28
CA ARG A 100 -18.47 0.24 -7.22
C ARG A 100 -19.88 0.15 -7.82
N ASN A 101 -20.05 -0.64 -8.89
CA ASN A 101 -21.33 -0.79 -9.57
C ASN A 101 -22.35 -1.66 -8.81
N ARG A 102 -21.95 -2.39 -7.75
CA ARG A 102 -22.90 -3.26 -7.03
C ARG A 102 -23.93 -2.45 -6.25
N ALA A 103 -25.18 -2.91 -6.27
CA ALA A 103 -26.27 -2.28 -5.52
C ALA A 103 -26.02 -2.24 -4.00
N ASN A 104 -25.25 -3.19 -3.45
CA ASN A 104 -24.93 -3.26 -2.03
C ASN A 104 -23.64 -2.51 -1.65
N THR A 105 -23.06 -1.74 -2.56
CA THR A 105 -21.88 -0.94 -2.25
C THR A 105 -22.23 0.17 -1.29
N ARG A 106 -21.57 0.16 -0.13
CA ARG A 106 -21.74 1.19 0.89
C ARG A 106 -20.93 2.42 0.51
N TRP A 107 -21.60 3.56 0.50
CA TRP A 107 -21.03 4.87 0.22
C TRP A 107 -20.89 5.69 1.49
N ALA A 108 -19.92 6.59 1.50
CA ALA A 108 -19.73 7.60 2.52
C ALA A 108 -19.39 8.94 1.85
N ASN A 109 -19.82 10.04 2.45
CA ASN A 109 -19.35 11.37 2.09
C ASN A 109 -18.08 11.64 2.91
N TYR A 110 -17.01 12.09 2.28
CA TYR A 110 -15.77 12.44 2.96
C TYR A 110 -15.10 13.61 2.23
N ASN A 111 -14.81 14.70 2.94
CA ASN A 111 -14.23 15.93 2.36
C ASN A 111 -15.04 16.49 1.17
N GLY A 112 -16.37 16.38 1.21
CA GLY A 112 -17.26 16.83 0.13
C GLY A 112 -17.29 15.92 -1.09
N GLU A 113 -16.56 14.81 -1.10
CA GLU A 113 -16.59 13.79 -2.15
C GLU A 113 -17.41 12.57 -1.71
N ARG A 114 -18.16 11.97 -2.64
CA ARG A 114 -18.82 10.69 -2.42
C ARG A 114 -17.87 9.54 -2.77
N VAL A 115 -17.44 8.78 -1.77
CA VAL A 115 -16.49 7.67 -1.91
C VAL A 115 -17.08 6.37 -1.40
N THR A 116 -16.60 5.23 -1.89
CA THR A 116 -16.97 3.94 -1.29
C THR A 116 -16.25 3.78 0.06
N VAL A 117 -16.85 3.00 0.97
CA VAL A 117 -16.22 2.70 2.27
C VAL A 117 -14.88 1.97 2.10
N GLY A 118 -14.73 1.15 1.04
CA GLY A 118 -13.46 0.51 0.71
C GLY A 118 -12.36 1.50 0.39
N GLU A 119 -12.63 2.43 -0.53
CA GLU A 119 -11.69 3.50 -0.89
C GLU A 119 -11.36 4.40 0.30
N LEU A 120 -12.38 4.74 1.10
CA LEU A 120 -12.17 5.54 2.30
C LEU A 120 -11.27 4.82 3.31
N ALA A 121 -11.43 3.50 3.48
CA ALA A 121 -10.56 2.70 4.35
C ALA A 121 -9.10 2.72 3.87
N GLU A 122 -8.88 2.59 2.56
CA GLU A 122 -7.55 2.70 1.94
C GLU A 122 -6.95 4.10 2.12
N ARG A 123 -7.72 5.17 1.83
CA ARG A 123 -7.31 6.57 2.01
C ARG A 123 -6.93 6.88 3.46
N LEU A 124 -7.69 6.35 4.42
CA LEU A 124 -7.46 6.56 5.86
C LEU A 124 -6.45 5.58 6.48
N GLY A 125 -5.96 4.60 5.72
CA GLY A 125 -5.05 3.57 6.23
C GLY A 125 -5.64 2.72 7.37
N THR A 126 -6.95 2.50 7.38
CA THR A 126 -7.67 1.78 8.44
C THR A 126 -8.29 0.49 7.90
N PRO A 127 -8.42 -0.59 8.71
CA PRO A 127 -9.13 -1.78 8.26
C PRO A 127 -10.58 -1.46 7.88
N TYR A 128 -11.05 -1.98 6.74
CA TYR A 128 -12.43 -1.81 6.27
C TYR A 128 -13.47 -2.12 7.36
N SER A 129 -13.27 -3.20 8.13
CA SER A 129 -14.16 -3.60 9.22
C SER A 129 -14.31 -2.50 10.28
N THR A 130 -13.24 -1.79 10.59
CA THR A 130 -13.24 -0.71 11.59
C THR A 130 -14.07 0.48 11.10
N LEU A 131 -13.91 0.85 9.83
CA LEU A 131 -14.67 1.92 9.22
C LEU A 131 -16.14 1.51 9.06
N HIS A 132 -16.41 0.30 8.59
CA HIS A 132 -17.75 -0.26 8.44
C HIS A 132 -18.53 -0.23 9.75
N SER A 133 -17.98 -0.81 10.83
CA SER A 133 -18.63 -0.83 12.14
C SER A 133 -18.78 0.54 12.77
N ALA A 134 -17.96 1.53 12.39
CA ALA A 134 -18.15 2.90 12.84
C ALA A 134 -19.33 3.57 12.14
N LEU A 135 -19.42 3.41 10.80
CA LEU A 135 -20.53 3.94 10.01
C LEU A 135 -21.87 3.25 10.36
N GLU A 136 -21.86 1.96 10.73
CA GLU A 136 -23.07 1.26 11.22
C GLU A 136 -23.58 1.82 12.54
N ARG A 137 -22.68 2.30 13.40
CA ARG A 137 -23.04 2.97 14.65
C ARG A 137 -23.45 4.44 14.44
N GLY A 138 -23.64 4.86 13.19
CA GLY A 138 -24.08 6.21 12.84
C GLY A 138 -22.99 7.28 12.87
N GLN A 139 -21.71 6.90 13.05
CA GLN A 139 -20.63 7.87 12.96
C GLN A 139 -20.45 8.35 11.52
N THR A 140 -20.09 9.62 11.33
CA THR A 140 -19.74 10.14 10.00
C THR A 140 -18.32 9.74 9.59
N ALA A 141 -18.02 9.74 8.30
CA ALA A 141 -16.66 9.47 7.82
C ALA A 141 -15.66 10.47 8.39
N GLU A 142 -16.06 11.74 8.48
CA GLU A 142 -15.31 12.85 9.05
C GLU A 142 -15.02 12.63 10.53
N GLU A 143 -16.00 12.19 11.32
CA GLU A 143 -15.80 11.84 12.74
C GLU A 143 -14.83 10.67 12.90
N VAL A 144 -14.96 9.64 12.05
CA VAL A 144 -14.05 8.49 12.09
C VAL A 144 -12.64 8.92 11.72
N ALA A 145 -12.47 9.73 10.67
CA ALA A 145 -11.17 10.27 10.28
C ALA A 145 -10.58 11.16 11.38
N ARG A 146 -11.37 12.06 11.99
CA ARG A 146 -10.94 12.91 13.10
C ARG A 146 -10.54 12.08 14.32
N ARG A 147 -11.28 11.03 14.64
CA ARG A 147 -10.95 10.10 15.74
C ARG A 147 -9.70 9.29 15.44
N LEU A 148 -9.50 8.86 14.19
CA LEU A 148 -8.28 8.17 13.79
C LEU A 148 -7.09 9.11 13.87
N ALA A 149 -7.24 10.36 13.40
CA ALA A 149 -6.27 11.42 13.57
C ALA A 149 -5.99 11.71 15.04
N SER A 150 -7.01 11.73 15.91
CA SER A 150 -6.84 11.97 17.36
C SER A 150 -6.27 10.77 18.11
N LYS A 151 -6.56 9.53 17.70
CA LYS A 151 -5.88 8.32 18.19
C LYS A 151 -4.42 8.29 17.78
N ASN A 152 -4.12 8.74 16.55
CA ASN A 152 -2.76 8.89 16.07
C ASN A 152 -2.04 10.08 16.73
N ALA A 153 -2.76 11.14 17.09
CA ALA A 153 -2.24 12.29 17.85
C ALA A 153 -2.10 11.99 19.36
N GLY A 154 -2.85 11.00 19.86
CA GLY A 154 -2.91 10.64 21.29
C GLY A 154 -2.14 9.39 21.69
N SER A 155 -1.62 8.59 20.74
CA SER A 155 -0.60 7.60 21.05
C SER A 155 0.75 8.30 21.01
N GLY A 156 1.15 8.92 22.12
CA GLY A 156 2.35 9.75 22.28
C GLY A 156 3.63 9.14 21.72
N LEU A 157 3.79 9.26 20.42
CA LEU A 157 4.95 8.82 19.68
C LEU A 157 5.52 9.98 18.91
N TYR A 158 6.82 10.15 19.07
CA TYR A 158 7.59 11.15 18.36
C TYR A 158 7.75 10.74 16.89
N THR A 159 7.40 11.67 16.01
CA THR A 159 7.59 11.58 14.55
C THR A 159 8.96 12.19 14.22
N PRO A 160 9.83 11.52 13.44
CA PRO A 160 11.12 12.09 13.07
C PRO A 160 10.97 13.50 12.47
N PRO A 161 11.89 14.46 12.69
CA PRO A 161 11.76 15.83 12.17
C PRO A 161 11.60 15.90 10.65
N TRP A 162 12.20 14.94 9.93
CA TRP A 162 12.05 14.82 8.49
C TRP A 162 10.68 14.27 8.06
N ALA A 163 9.91 13.64 8.96
CA ALA A 163 8.54 13.18 8.74
C ALA A 163 7.50 14.25 9.14
N ASP A 164 7.77 15.48 8.71
CA ASP A 164 6.96 16.68 8.86
C ASP A 164 5.65 16.67 8.05
N THR A 165 5.51 15.78 7.06
CA THR A 165 4.29 15.61 6.26
C THR A 165 3.49 14.38 6.65
N THR A 166 2.19 14.41 6.41
CA THR A 166 1.28 13.27 6.62
C THR A 166 1.74 12.03 5.84
N GLU A 167 2.22 12.20 4.60
CA GLU A 167 2.72 11.10 3.77
C GLU A 167 3.95 10.41 4.40
N ARG A 168 4.88 11.21 4.94
CA ARG A 168 6.09 10.69 5.60
C ARG A 168 5.76 10.03 6.95
N GLN A 169 4.80 10.58 7.70
CA GLN A 169 4.27 9.95 8.92
C GLN A 169 3.64 8.57 8.62
N MET A 170 2.82 8.49 7.57
CA MET A 170 2.23 7.23 7.13
C MET A 170 3.29 6.25 6.64
N ALA A 171 4.39 6.71 6.02
CA ALA A 171 5.52 5.87 5.67
C ALA A 171 6.17 5.25 6.92
N VAL A 172 6.44 6.04 7.96
CA VAL A 172 7.00 5.54 9.24
C VAL A 172 6.07 4.51 9.89
N GLN A 173 4.76 4.73 9.88
CA GLN A 173 3.79 3.76 10.41
C GLN A 173 3.76 2.46 9.62
N ARG A 174 3.86 2.53 8.28
CA ARG A 174 3.97 1.34 7.42
C ARG A 174 5.24 0.55 7.72
N GLU A 175 6.38 1.24 7.87
CA GLU A 175 7.66 0.61 8.23
C GLU A 175 7.59 -0.10 9.59
N TYR A 176 6.99 0.52 10.61
CA TYR A 176 6.77 -0.15 11.90
C TYR A 176 5.93 -1.43 11.76
N ALA A 177 4.85 -1.37 10.98
CA ALA A 177 3.98 -2.53 10.76
C ALA A 177 4.70 -3.66 10.00
N LEU A 178 5.58 -3.33 9.05
CA LEU A 178 6.41 -4.30 8.35
C LEU A 178 7.45 -4.92 9.28
N TRP A 179 8.16 -4.10 10.05
CA TRP A 179 9.15 -4.57 11.01
C TRP A 179 8.53 -5.47 12.11
N LEU A 180 7.32 -5.16 12.58
CA LEU A 180 6.63 -6.02 13.56
C LEU A 180 6.36 -7.42 12.99
N LYS A 181 6.16 -7.55 11.67
CA LYS A 181 6.01 -8.85 10.98
C LYS A 181 7.33 -9.62 10.89
N THR A 182 8.48 -8.94 10.86
CA THR A 182 9.81 -9.59 10.81
C THR A 182 10.24 -10.17 12.16
N VAL A 183 9.52 -9.84 13.25
CA VAL A 183 9.77 -10.44 14.57
C VAL A 183 9.41 -11.92 14.53
N LYS A 184 10.44 -12.78 14.47
CA LYS A 184 10.33 -14.25 14.34
C LYS A 184 9.55 -14.93 15.47
N ARG A 185 9.55 -14.33 16.66
CA ARG A 185 8.91 -14.87 17.89
C ARG A 185 7.65 -14.07 18.24
N PRO A 186 6.44 -14.57 17.93
CA PRO A 186 5.20 -13.82 18.09
C PRO A 186 4.91 -13.40 19.55
N ASP A 187 5.30 -14.23 20.51
CA ASP A 187 5.22 -13.99 21.96
C ASP A 187 6.03 -12.76 22.38
N ARG A 188 7.07 -12.42 21.62
CA ARG A 188 7.93 -11.26 21.90
C ARG A 188 7.37 -9.96 21.34
N ARG A 189 6.38 -9.99 20.43
CA ARG A 189 5.79 -8.76 19.85
C ARG A 189 5.23 -7.80 20.90
N LYS A 190 4.80 -8.32 22.06
CA LYS A 190 4.37 -7.51 23.21
C LYS A 190 5.48 -6.65 23.83
N LEU A 191 6.74 -7.04 23.63
CA LEU A 191 7.94 -6.33 24.08
C LEU A 191 8.49 -5.38 23.03
N VAL A 192 7.91 -5.42 21.82
CA VAL A 192 8.37 -4.72 20.62
C VAL A 192 7.58 -3.41 20.51
N SER A 193 7.81 -2.56 21.51
CA SER A 193 7.14 -1.27 21.61
C SER A 193 7.57 -0.33 20.48
N ARG A 194 6.82 0.73 20.32
CA ARG A 194 7.08 1.75 19.32
C ARG A 194 8.29 2.64 19.69
N GLU A 195 8.61 2.75 20.98
CA GLU A 195 9.85 3.36 21.50
C GLU A 195 11.06 2.50 21.14
N VAL A 196 10.95 1.16 21.26
CA VAL A 196 11.99 0.23 20.81
C VAL A 196 12.25 0.43 19.31
N PHE A 197 11.20 0.45 18.48
CA PHE A 197 11.32 0.73 17.04
C PHE A 197 12.05 2.04 16.75
N SER A 198 11.72 3.09 17.51
CA SER A 198 12.32 4.41 17.37
C SER A 198 13.82 4.40 17.59
N ILE A 199 14.27 3.72 18.65
CA ILE A 199 15.70 3.54 18.94
C ILE A 199 16.41 2.77 17.80
N ILE A 200 15.76 1.76 17.21
CA ILE A 200 16.32 1.01 16.07
C ILE A 200 16.56 1.92 14.87
N VAL A 201 15.54 2.69 14.51
CA VAL A 201 15.61 3.52 13.31
C VAL A 201 16.60 4.67 13.52
N ALA A 202 16.72 5.20 14.74
CA ALA A 202 17.77 6.15 15.09
C ALA A 202 19.14 5.54 14.80
N ALA A 203 19.42 4.35 15.34
CA ALA A 203 20.68 3.64 15.13
C ALA A 203 21.01 3.42 13.63
N LYS A 204 20.01 3.08 12.80
CA LYS A 204 20.18 2.98 11.34
C LYS A 204 20.55 4.32 10.67
N MET A 205 19.98 5.42 11.15
CA MET A 205 20.32 6.76 10.66
C MET A 205 21.77 7.12 11.00
N PHE A 206 22.26 6.78 12.19
CA PHE A 206 23.68 6.96 12.54
C PHE A 206 24.61 6.16 11.62
N VAL A 207 24.34 4.87 11.39
CA VAL A 207 25.15 4.06 10.46
C VAL A 207 25.18 4.66 9.06
N SER A 208 24.02 5.14 8.58
CA SER A 208 23.90 5.76 7.27
C SER A 208 24.60 7.11 7.19
N ALA A 209 24.63 7.88 8.29
CA ALA A 209 25.36 9.14 8.37
C ALA A 209 26.87 8.88 8.43
N ARG A 210 27.32 7.95 9.29
CA ARG A 210 28.73 7.53 9.40
C ARG A 210 29.28 7.07 8.05
N ARG A 211 28.57 6.19 7.35
CA ARG A 211 28.97 5.70 6.02
C ARG A 211 29.11 6.83 5.00
N ARG A 212 28.25 7.86 5.07
CA ARG A 212 28.34 9.03 4.18
C ARG A 212 29.53 9.90 4.51
N LEU A 213 29.82 10.11 5.79
CA LEU A 213 31.01 10.84 6.23
C LEU A 213 32.30 10.13 5.79
N GLU A 214 32.37 8.80 5.96
CA GLU A 214 33.48 7.97 5.47
C GLU A 214 33.65 8.09 3.95
N GLN A 215 32.56 8.08 3.18
CA GLN A 215 32.59 8.28 1.72
C GLN A 215 33.07 9.68 1.31
N MET A 216 32.89 10.67 2.19
CA MET A 216 33.40 12.03 2.00
C MET A 216 34.86 12.18 2.44
N GLY A 217 35.52 11.09 2.85
CA GLY A 217 36.90 11.09 3.35
C GLY A 217 37.02 11.62 4.78
N ILE A 218 35.91 11.73 5.50
CA ILE A 218 35.86 12.27 6.86
C ILE A 218 35.82 11.10 7.86
N HIS A 219 36.97 10.82 8.47
CA HIS A 219 37.16 9.69 9.38
C HIS A 219 37.24 10.10 10.86
N GLU A 220 37.59 11.36 11.14
CA GLU A 220 37.65 11.92 12.50
C GLU A 220 37.32 13.42 12.48
N ILE A 221 36.90 13.96 13.63
CA ILE A 221 36.76 15.40 13.83
C ILE A 221 38.10 15.91 14.34
N VAL A 222 38.81 16.69 13.52
CA VAL A 222 40.06 17.32 13.92
C VAL A 222 39.72 18.53 14.82
N PRO A 223 40.22 18.61 16.07
CA PRO A 223 39.81 19.63 17.06
C PRO A 223 39.92 21.09 16.62
N ASP A 224 40.77 21.40 15.64
CA ASP A 224 41.03 22.77 15.17
C ASP A 224 40.41 23.08 13.78
N GLU A 225 39.72 22.12 13.16
CA GLU A 225 39.01 22.28 11.88
C GLU A 225 37.48 22.21 12.04
N GLU A 226 36.99 22.38 13.27
CA GLU A 226 35.60 22.12 13.65
C GLU A 226 34.60 22.93 12.80
N ASN A 227 34.93 24.16 12.44
CA ASN A 227 34.07 25.01 11.60
C ASN A 227 33.99 24.52 10.14
N ASP A 228 35.09 24.05 9.57
CA ASP A 228 35.13 23.55 8.18
C ASP A 228 34.52 22.14 8.08
N PHE A 229 34.78 21.29 9.08
CA PHE A 229 34.07 20.02 9.26
C PHE A 229 32.55 20.25 9.41
N ASN A 230 32.14 21.17 10.28
CA ASN A 230 30.71 21.50 10.49
C ASN A 230 30.06 22.01 9.21
N ALA A 231 30.77 22.78 8.37
CA ALA A 231 30.25 23.27 7.09
C ALA A 231 30.11 22.14 6.06
N ARG A 232 31.11 21.26 5.93
CA ARG A 232 31.13 20.14 4.97
C ARG A 232 30.14 19.03 5.34
N ALA A 233 30.01 18.74 6.62
CA ALA A 233 29.17 17.67 7.16
C ALA A 233 27.84 18.17 7.76
N ALA A 234 27.45 19.43 7.53
CA ALA A 234 26.32 20.08 8.19
C ALA A 234 25.02 19.26 8.15
N LYS A 235 24.73 18.65 7.00
CA LYS A 235 23.53 17.84 6.78
C LYS A 235 23.56 16.54 7.57
N GLU A 236 24.68 15.83 7.53
CA GLU A 236 24.93 14.58 8.24
C GLU A 236 24.92 14.80 9.76
N LEU A 237 25.57 15.86 10.25
CA LEU A 237 25.58 16.26 11.66
C LEU A 237 24.18 16.63 12.16
N ARG A 238 23.38 17.31 11.35
CA ARG A 238 21.97 17.58 11.69
C ARG A 238 21.19 16.28 11.85
N ILE A 239 21.34 15.34 10.92
CA ILE A 239 20.67 14.03 10.97
C ILE A 239 21.08 13.25 12.23
N VAL A 240 22.37 13.27 12.57
CA VAL A 240 22.94 12.63 13.76
C VAL A 240 22.37 13.24 15.04
N ARG A 241 22.37 14.58 15.17
CA ARG A 241 21.83 15.28 16.35
C ARG A 241 20.33 15.04 16.54
N GLU A 242 19.56 15.11 15.46
CA GLU A 242 18.12 14.82 15.48
C GLU A 242 17.85 13.36 15.88
N ALA A 243 18.59 12.41 15.32
CA ALA A 243 18.47 10.99 15.67
C ALA A 243 18.89 10.71 17.13
N LEU A 244 19.90 11.42 17.66
CA LEU A 244 20.31 11.30 19.06
C LEU A 244 19.18 11.77 19.99
N SER A 245 18.67 12.98 19.76
CA SER A 245 17.57 13.55 20.55
C SER A 245 16.37 12.62 20.54
N TRP A 246 16.04 12.07 19.37
CA TRP A 246 14.94 11.12 19.21
C TRP A 246 15.14 9.83 20.00
N ALA A 247 16.31 9.20 19.90
CA ALA A 247 16.62 8.01 20.68
C ALA A 247 16.54 8.28 22.18
N GLN A 248 16.98 9.48 22.60
CA GLN A 248 16.92 9.93 23.99
C GLN A 248 15.48 10.08 24.50
N ASP A 249 14.59 10.73 23.73
CA ASP A 249 13.17 10.86 24.06
C ASP A 249 12.46 9.50 24.13
N ALA A 250 12.66 8.65 23.12
CA ALA A 250 12.07 7.32 23.08
C ALA A 250 12.51 6.47 24.27
N GLY A 251 13.78 6.57 24.66
CA GLY A 251 14.28 5.84 25.81
C GLY A 251 13.83 6.38 27.16
N ARG A 252 13.63 7.70 27.31
CA ARG A 252 12.96 8.28 28.49
C ARG A 252 11.54 7.74 28.64
N ALA A 253 10.78 7.71 27.54
CA ALA A 253 9.43 7.14 27.53
C ALA A 253 9.45 5.63 27.85
N LEU A 254 10.40 4.88 27.29
CA LEU A 254 10.57 3.47 27.60
C LEU A 254 10.96 3.24 29.06
N ALA A 255 11.82 4.08 29.64
CA ALA A 255 12.23 3.97 31.05
C ALA A 255 11.07 4.22 32.02
N ALA A 256 10.15 5.11 31.66
CA ALA A 256 8.93 5.34 32.42
C ALA A 256 7.97 4.12 32.40
N ALA A 257 7.99 3.34 31.31
CA ALA A 257 7.13 2.17 31.15
C ALA A 257 7.76 0.86 31.65
N ASP A 258 9.04 0.64 31.36
CA ASP A 258 9.82 -0.55 31.72
C ASP A 258 11.31 -0.18 31.86
N LEU A 259 11.71 0.16 33.08
CA LEU A 259 13.07 0.61 33.40
C LEU A 259 14.15 -0.45 33.09
N ARG A 260 13.83 -1.74 33.26
CA ARG A 260 14.79 -2.84 33.02
C ARG A 260 15.04 -3.01 31.52
N LEU A 261 13.98 -2.94 30.73
CA LEU A 261 14.09 -2.99 29.27
C LEU A 261 14.79 -1.74 28.73
N ALA A 262 14.48 -0.56 29.29
CA ALA A 262 15.16 0.69 28.94
C ALA A 262 16.66 0.62 29.22
N ALA A 263 17.10 0.18 30.41
CA ALA A 263 18.52 0.05 30.72
C ALA A 263 19.27 -0.87 29.72
N ARG A 264 18.60 -1.91 29.22
CA ARG A 264 19.16 -2.82 28.22
C ARG A 264 19.14 -2.25 26.80
N LEU A 265 18.20 -1.37 26.45
CA LEU A 265 17.96 -0.86 25.10
C LEU A 265 18.40 0.59 24.85
N TYR A 266 18.68 1.35 25.91
CA TYR A 266 18.93 2.78 25.85
C TYR A 266 20.43 3.14 25.73
N PRO A 267 20.78 4.10 24.87
CA PRO A 267 22.11 4.69 24.78
C PRO A 267 22.21 6.01 25.57
N PHE A 268 23.33 6.23 26.26
CA PHE A 268 23.60 7.50 26.93
C PHE A 268 24.27 8.52 26.01
N ASN A 269 24.90 8.07 24.92
CA ASN A 269 25.61 8.90 23.94
C ASN A 269 25.64 8.28 22.53
N GLU A 270 26.28 8.97 21.57
CA GLU A 270 26.43 8.55 20.17
C GLU A 270 27.21 7.23 20.01
N ALA A 271 28.27 7.01 20.78
CA ALA A 271 29.04 5.76 20.75
C ALA A 271 28.20 4.54 21.17
N ASP A 272 27.28 4.71 22.12
CA ASP A 272 26.33 3.66 22.53
C ASP A 272 25.31 3.34 21.42
N LEU A 273 24.89 4.33 20.64
CA LEU A 273 23.98 4.14 19.50
C LEU A 273 24.66 3.35 18.38
N VAL A 274 25.91 3.67 18.08
CA VAL A 274 26.72 2.96 17.08
C VAL A 274 26.93 1.49 17.48
N ARG A 275 27.33 1.22 18.74
CA ARG A 275 27.44 -0.16 19.26
C ARG A 275 26.12 -0.93 19.21
N ARG A 276 25.00 -0.25 19.42
CA ARG A 276 23.67 -0.87 19.28
C ARG A 276 23.28 -1.11 17.83
N ALA A 277 23.75 -0.30 16.89
CA ALA A 277 23.58 -0.56 15.46
C ALA A 277 24.22 -1.90 15.06
N GLU A 278 25.39 -2.21 15.61
CA GLU A 278 26.05 -3.52 15.46
C GLU A 278 25.25 -4.64 16.16
N PHE A 279 24.66 -4.37 17.33
CA PHE A 279 23.74 -5.30 17.99
C PHE A 279 22.48 -5.62 17.16
N TYR A 280 22.04 -4.75 16.25
CA TYR A 280 20.93 -5.04 15.35
C TYR A 280 21.29 -6.02 14.23
N GLU A 281 22.55 -6.03 13.76
CA GLU A 281 23.01 -7.06 12.83
C GLU A 281 22.84 -8.46 13.44
N TRP A 282 23.10 -8.61 14.74
CA TRP A 282 22.82 -9.83 15.50
C TRP A 282 21.31 -10.15 15.65
N PHE A 283 20.47 -9.14 15.88
CA PHE A 283 19.01 -9.32 16.03
C PHE A 283 18.31 -9.73 14.73
N THR A 284 18.83 -9.29 13.58
CA THR A 284 18.27 -9.58 12.25
C THR A 284 19.03 -10.65 11.47
N ALA A 285 20.12 -11.20 12.01
CA ALA A 285 20.86 -12.27 11.38
C ALA A 285 19.94 -13.47 11.01
N PRO A 286 20.14 -14.11 9.84
CA PRO A 286 19.65 -15.46 9.62
C PRO A 286 20.15 -16.33 10.78
N ILE A 287 19.26 -17.14 11.35
CA ILE A 287 19.71 -18.18 12.27
C ILE A 287 20.23 -19.26 11.32
N ASP A 288 21.54 -19.46 11.27
CA ASP A 288 22.07 -20.68 10.64
C ASP A 288 21.51 -21.86 11.44
N ILE A 289 20.77 -22.72 10.74
CA ILE A 289 20.24 -24.00 11.25
C ILE A 289 21.34 -25.03 11.11
#